data_AF-A0A947FUD0-F1
#
_entry.id   AF-A0A947FUD0-F1
#
_cell.length_a   1.000
_cell.length_b   1.000
_cell.length_c   1.000
_cell.angle_alpha   90.00
_cell.angle_beta   90.00
_cell.angle_gamma   90.00
#
_symmetry.space_group_name_H-M   'P 1'
#
loop_
_entity.id
_entity.type
_entity.pdbx_description
1 polymer ?
#
loop_
_entity_poly.entity_id
_entity_poly.type
_entity_poly.pdbx_seq_one_letter_code
_entity_poly.pdbx_strand_id
1 'polypeptide(L)'
;MLWLKAFHVIFMVAWFAGLFYLPRLFVYHSSCEDQATKELFKIMGHKLYYYIMMPAFVITATLGLSIMWIYGVDTVLSMHWLLVKLVFVAFLIGFHF
;
A
#
# COMPACT_ATOMS: atom_id res chain seq x y z
N MET A 1 1.76 12.24 -19.66
CA MET A 1 2.27 10.86 -19.53
C MET A 1 1.24 9.94 -18.89
N LEU A 2 0.29 9.41 -19.67
CA LEU A 2 -0.83 8.56 -19.19
C LEU A 2 -0.34 7.23 -18.58
N TRP A 3 0.70 6.63 -19.15
CA TRP A 3 1.28 5.38 -18.69
C TRP A 3 1.74 5.38 -17.21
N LEU A 4 2.30 6.48 -16.74
CA LEU A 4 2.90 6.62 -15.42
C LEU A 4 1.79 6.73 -14.35
N LYS A 5 0.70 7.41 -14.71
CA LYS A 5 -0.54 7.43 -13.93
C LYS A 5 -1.18 6.03 -13.89
N ALA A 6 -1.22 5.32 -15.02
CA ALA A 6 -1.79 3.98 -15.08
C ALA A 6 -1.01 3.01 -14.18
N PHE A 7 0.32 2.95 -14.28
CA PHE A 7 1.14 2.12 -13.41
C PHE A 7 0.97 2.50 -11.93
N HIS A 8 0.97 3.80 -11.60
CA HIS A 8 0.75 4.24 -10.23
C HIS A 8 -0.58 3.72 -9.67
N VAL A 9 -1.66 3.78 -10.45
CA VAL A 9 -2.98 3.27 -10.02
C VAL A 9 -2.98 1.75 -9.87
N ILE A 10 -2.36 1.02 -10.79
CA ILE A 10 -2.28 -0.46 -10.73
C ILE A 10 -1.56 -0.92 -9.45
N PHE A 11 -0.39 -0.35 -9.18
CA PHE A 11 0.38 -0.70 -7.97
C PHE A 11 -0.30 -0.20 -6.70
N MET A 12 -0.99 0.95 -6.75
CA MET A 12 -1.77 1.46 -5.62
C MET A 12 -2.88 0.48 -5.25
N VAL A 13 -3.63 -0.04 -6.23
CA VAL A 13 -4.68 -1.04 -6.00
C VAL A 13 -4.10 -2.34 -5.43
N ALA A 14 -2.95 -2.79 -5.94
CA ALA A 14 -2.26 -3.99 -5.43
C ALA A 14 -1.82 -3.81 -3.96
N TRP A 15 -1.29 -2.63 -3.62
CA TRP A 15 -0.90 -2.29 -2.25
C TRP A 15 -2.11 -2.25 -1.31
N PHE A 16 -3.19 -1.57 -1.73
CA PHE A 16 -4.45 -1.49 -0.99
C PHE A 16 -5.08 -2.86 -0.74
N ALA A 17 -5.05 -3.76 -1.74
CA ALA A 17 -5.54 -5.12 -1.59
C ALA A 17 -4.76 -5.89 -0.51
N GLY A 18 -3.43 -5.73 -0.45
CA GLY A 18 -2.60 -6.30 0.61
C GLY A 18 -2.94 -5.74 1.99
N LEU A 19 -3.10 -4.42 2.09
CA LEU A 19 -3.40 -3.69 3.32
C LEU A 19 -4.72 -4.13 3.95
N PHE A 20 -5.77 -4.34 3.16
CA PHE A 20 -7.07 -4.81 3.66
C PHE A 20 -7.13 -6.32 3.90
N TYR A 21 -6.29 -7.11 3.24
CA TYR A 21 -6.27 -8.56 3.40
C TYR A 21 -5.48 -9.01 4.63
N LEU A 22 -4.44 -8.27 5.03
CA LEU A 22 -3.59 -8.62 6.18
C LEU A 22 -4.34 -8.68 7.53
N PRO A 23 -5.16 -7.69 7.94
CA PRO A 23 -5.89 -7.74 9.21
C PRO A 23 -6.84 -8.93 9.31
N ARG A 24 -7.49 -9.27 8.19
CA ARG A 24 -8.37 -10.44 8.10
C ARG A 24 -7.60 -11.74 8.39
N LEU A 25 -6.37 -11.84 7.89
CA LEU A 25 -5.50 -12.98 8.17
C LEU A 25 -5.15 -13.09 9.66
N PHE A 26 -4.93 -11.95 10.34
CA PHE A 26 -4.67 -11.92 11.78
C PHE A 26 -5.87 -12.35 12.63
N VAL A 27 -7.10 -11.98 12.24
CA VAL A 27 -8.32 -12.43 12.90
C VAL A 27 -8.48 -13.95 12.79
N TYR A 28 -8.18 -14.54 11.62
CA TYR A 28 -8.20 -16.00 11.48
C TYR A 28 -7.09 -16.66 12.30
N HIS A 29 -5.90 -16.07 12.34
CA HIS A 29 -4.80 -16.59 13.15
C HIS A 29 -5.12 -16.64 14.65
N SER A 30 -5.81 -15.62 15.19
CA SER A 30 -6.22 -15.61 16.60
C SER A 30 -7.35 -16.58 16.93
N SER A 31 -8.14 -16.97 15.93
CA SER A 31 -9.31 -17.85 16.09
C SER A 31 -8.96 -19.34 15.96
N CYS A 32 -7.78 -19.68 15.44
CA CYS A 32 -7.31 -21.06 15.37
C CYS A 32 -6.71 -21.49 16.72
N GLU A 33 -7.00 -22.70 17.16
CA GLU A 33 -6.35 -23.31 18.34
C GLU A 33 -5.14 -24.17 17.93
N ASP A 34 -5.20 -24.79 16.75
CA ASP A 34 -4.18 -25.68 16.19
C ASP A 34 -2.88 -24.96 15.81
N GLN A 35 -1.75 -25.52 16.26
CA GLN A 35 -0.43 -24.92 16.08
C GLN A 35 0.06 -24.96 14.62
N ALA A 36 -0.22 -26.04 13.88
CA ALA A 36 0.20 -26.17 12.48
C ALA A 36 -0.53 -25.15 11.60
N THR A 37 -1.81 -24.91 11.89
CA THR A 37 -2.62 -23.91 11.19
C THR A 37 -2.14 -22.48 11.47
N LYS A 38 -1.76 -22.18 12.72
CA LYS A 38 -1.15 -20.88 13.10
C LYS A 38 0.14 -20.61 12.35
N GLU A 39 1.03 -21.60 12.24
CA GLU A 39 2.29 -21.47 11.50
C GLU A 39 2.06 -21.22 10.01
N LEU A 40 1.07 -21.89 9.42
CA LEU A 40 0.70 -21.70 8.02
C LEU A 40 0.18 -20.28 7.77
N PHE A 41 -0.70 -19.77 8.63
CA PHE A 41 -1.16 -18.37 8.57
C PHE A 41 -0.04 -17.36 8.75
N LYS A 42 0.94 -17.65 9.61
CA LYS A 42 2.13 -16.79 9.80
C LYS A 42 2.97 -16.72 8.52
N ILE A 43 3.19 -17.86 7.85
CA ILE A 43 3.91 -17.92 6.56
C ILE A 43 3.13 -17.16 5.48
N MET A 44 1.82 -17.36 5.39
CA MET A 44 0.96 -16.66 4.41
C MET A 44 0.98 -15.15 4.64
N GLY A 45 0.87 -14.70 5.90
CA GLY A 45 0.91 -13.29 6.26
C GLY A 45 2.26 -12.65 5.95
N HIS A 46 3.35 -13.35 6.28
CA HIS A 46 4.71 -12.89 5.97
C HIS A 46 4.94 -12.78 4.46
N LYS A 47 4.51 -13.78 3.69
CA LYS A 47 4.62 -13.75 2.23
C LYS A 47 3.83 -12.59 1.63
N LEU A 48 2.58 -12.41 2.06
CA LEU A 48 1.74 -11.31 1.59
C LEU A 48 2.37 -9.95 1.89
N TYR A 49 2.84 -9.75 3.13
CA TYR A 49 3.43 -8.48 3.55
C TYR A 49 4.70 -8.17 2.75
N TYR A 50 5.68 -9.08 2.76
CA TYR A 50 7.00 -8.82 2.19
C TYR A 50 7.07 -8.96 0.67
N TYR A 51 6.35 -9.90 0.06
CA TYR A 51 6.47 -10.18 -1.37
C TYR A 51 5.45 -9.45 -2.22
N ILE A 52 4.29 -9.08 -1.66
CA ILE A 52 3.23 -8.41 -2.43
C ILE A 52 3.11 -6.97 -1.97
N MET A 53 2.85 -6.74 -0.68
CA MET A 53 2.48 -5.43 -0.18
C MET A 53 3.66 -4.44 -0.17
N MET A 54 4.82 -4.85 0.34
CA MET A 54 6.05 -4.03 0.41
C MET A 54 6.54 -3.55 -0.97
N PRO A 55 6.75 -4.43 -1.98
CA PRO A 55 7.17 -3.96 -3.30
C PRO A 55 6.09 -3.13 -4.00
N ALA A 56 4.81 -3.47 -3.85
CA ALA A 56 3.72 -2.66 -4.40
C ALA A 56 3.69 -1.25 -3.79
N PHE A 57 3.95 -1.12 -2.48
CA PHE A 57 4.08 0.17 -1.80
C PHE A 57 5.23 0.98 -2.39
N VAL A 58 6.44 0.40 -2.46
CA VAL A 58 7.64 1.09 -2.96
C VAL A 58 7.44 1.58 -4.40
N ILE A 59 6.86 0.75 -5.26
CA ILE A 59 6.59 1.13 -6.66
C ILE A 59 5.51 2.23 -6.73
N THR A 60 4.44 2.13 -5.92
CA THR A 60 3.40 3.16 -5.88
C THR A 60 3.95 4.51 -5.42
N ALA A 61 4.76 4.51 -4.35
CA ALA A 61 5.35 5.70 -3.77
C ALA A 61 6.34 6.36 -4.73
N THR A 62 7.25 5.59 -5.33
CA THR A 62 8.23 6.10 -6.31
C THR A 62 7.54 6.67 -7.54
N LEU A 63 6.51 6.00 -8.08
CA LEU A 63 5.72 6.53 -9.20
C LEU A 63 4.94 7.79 -8.80
N GLY A 64 4.38 7.83 -7.59
CA GLY A 64 3.66 9.01 -7.06
C GLY A 64 4.57 10.24 -6.95
N LEU A 65 5.76 10.07 -6.37
CA LEU A 65 6.80 11.10 -6.29
C LEU A 65 7.26 11.56 -7.68
N SER A 66 7.45 10.62 -8.60
CA SER A 66 7.82 10.93 -9.99
C SER A 66 6.77 11.79 -10.69
N ILE A 67 5.48 11.51 -10.47
CA ILE A 67 4.37 12.34 -10.99
C ILE A 67 4.43 13.75 -10.40
N MET A 68 4.65 13.89 -9.08
CA MET A 68 4.75 15.19 -8.43
C MET A 68 5.93 16.02 -8.97
N TRP A 69 7.08 15.39 -9.20
CA TRP A 69 8.23 16.08 -9.80
C TRP A 69 7.89 16.60 -11.20
N ILE A 70 7.26 15.79 -12.06
CA ILE A 70 6.91 16.18 -13.43
C ILE A 70 5.91 17.35 -13.47
N TYR A 71 4.96 17.42 -12.53
CA TYR A 71 3.97 18.49 -12.48
C TYR A 71 4.49 19.80 -11.83
N GLY A 72 5.62 19.73 -11.11
CA GLY A 72 6.20 20.86 -10.39
C GLY A 72 5.55 21.10 -9.02
N VAL A 73 6.37 21.52 -8.06
CA VAL A 73 5.97 21.69 -6.64
C VAL A 73 4.91 22.79 -6.48
N ASP A 74 4.98 23.86 -7.27
CA ASP A 74 4.01 24.97 -7.23
C ASP A 74 2.61 24.55 -7.70
N THR A 75 2.53 23.70 -8.73
CA THR A 75 1.27 23.13 -9.21
C THR A 75 0.68 22.14 -8.21
N VAL A 76 1.54 21.38 -7.53
CA VAL A 76 1.17 20.42 -6.48
C VAL A 76 0.60 21.14 -5.25
N LEU A 77 1.23 22.24 -4.83
CA LEU A 77 0.81 23.04 -3.68
C LEU A 77 -0.46 23.87 -3.94
N SER A 78 -0.68 24.32 -5.17
CA SER A 78 -1.93 25.02 -5.54
C SER A 78 -3.15 24.10 -5.59
N MET A 79 -2.94 22.79 -5.80
CA MET A 79 -4.00 21.77 -5.78
C MET A 79 -4.30 21.28 -4.37
N HIS A 80 -5.14 22.00 -3.64
CA HIS A 80 -5.56 21.67 -2.27
C HIS A 80 -6.10 20.23 -2.11
N TRP A 81 -6.81 19.70 -3.13
CA TRP A 81 -7.28 18.31 -3.12
C TRP A 81 -6.12 17.29 -3.10
N LEU A 82 -5.01 17.58 -3.77
CA LEU A 82 -3.84 16.71 -3.81
C LEU A 82 -3.13 16.67 -2.45
N LEU A 83 -3.08 17.81 -1.74
CA LEU A 83 -2.55 17.89 -0.38
C LEU A 83 -3.37 17.05 0.60
N VAL A 84 -4.70 17.16 0.57
CA VAL A 84 -5.59 16.31 1.39
C VAL A 84 -5.36 14.83 1.08
N LYS A 85 -5.24 14.47 -0.21
CA LYS A 85 -4.96 13.10 -0.62
C LYS A 85 -3.62 12.59 -0.08
N LEU A 86 -2.58 13.42 -0.11
CA LEU A 86 -1.26 13.07 0.44
C LEU A 86 -1.30 12.83 1.95
N VAL A 87 -2.06 13.62 2.70
CA VAL A 87 -2.25 13.40 4.15
C VAL A 87 -2.91 12.04 4.41
N PHE A 88 -3.93 11.68 3.63
CA PHE A 88 -4.54 10.34 3.72
C PHE A 88 -3.57 9.22 3.39
N VAL A 89 -2.75 9.38 2.35
CA VAL A 89 -1.71 8.41 2.00
C VAL A 89 -0.68 8.29 3.12
N ALA A 90 -0.25 9.39 3.74
CA ALA A 90 0.65 9.36 4.88
C ALA A 90 0.04 8.60 6.07
N PHE A 91 -1.25 8.78 6.33
CA PHE A 91 -1.97 8.03 7.37
C PHE A 91 -2.02 6.52 7.06
N LEU A 92 -2.23 6.15 5.80
CA LEU A 92 -2.20 4.76 5.35
C LEU A 92 -0.81 4.13 5.44
N ILE A 93 0.24 4.91 5.18
CA ILE A 93 1.62 4.48 5.40
C ILE A 93 1.85 4.22 6.89
N GLY A 94 1.35 5.10 7.76
CA GLY A 94 1.39 4.89 9.21
C GLY A 94 0.59 3.68 9.70
N PHE A 95 -0.42 3.23 8.97
CA PHE A 95 -1.15 1.98 9.27
C PHE A 95 -0.45 0.74 8.68
N HIS A 96 0.35 0.91 7.63
CA HIS A 96 1.09 -0.17 6.98
C HIS A 96 2.33 -0.61 7.77
N PHE A 97 3.00 0.33 8.45
CA PHE A 97 4.13 0.09 9.34
C PHE A 97 3.68 -0.12 10.79
#